data_AF-A0A1Y0HAI0-F1
#
_entry.id   AF-A0A1Y0HAI0-F1
#
_cell.length_a   1.000
_cell.length_b   1.000
_cell.length_c   1.000
_cell.angle_alpha   90.00
_cell.angle_beta   90.00
_cell.angle_gamma   90.00
#
_symmetry.space_group_name_H-M   'P 1'
#
loop_
_entity.id
_entity.type
_entity.pdbx_description
1 polymer ?
#
loop_
_entity_poly.entity_id
_entity_poly.type
_entity_poly.pdbx_seq_one_letter_code
_entity_poly.pdbx_strand_id
1 'polypeptide(L)'
;MPGTKEIDPVSYIENAFLDKPVKTTRRSKKVAEDDAKGDVRFRKTSLRAPRPRRSREATPQDPVLDNELREYLQALPNQIDFLGSFFSDDVTANYYTGDFKETRAQLIRRLLDPELTLEQVSRLLGVCPATVRRYTNREWLEHHRTKGGQRRFRLSGVIRFVENHGRHPEL
;
A
#
# COMPACT_ATOMS: atom_id res chain seq x y z
N MET A 1 43.03 3.54 27.04
CA MET A 1 42.97 3.20 25.60
C MET A 1 42.47 1.77 25.47
N PRO A 2 41.22 1.53 25.02
CA PRO A 2 40.70 0.17 24.87
C PRO A 2 41.35 -0.51 23.65
N GLY A 3 41.91 -1.70 23.88
CA GLY A 3 42.73 -2.43 22.92
C GLY A 3 42.00 -2.85 21.65
N THR A 4 42.63 -2.58 20.52
CA THR A 4 42.29 -3.12 19.21
C THR A 4 42.49 -4.63 19.24
N LYS A 5 41.41 -5.40 19.03
CA LYS A 5 41.53 -6.85 18.82
C LYS A 5 42.13 -7.06 17.44
N GLU A 6 43.31 -7.67 17.38
CA GLU A 6 43.90 -8.15 16.14
C GLU A 6 42.93 -9.14 15.49
N ILE A 7 42.47 -8.81 14.29
CA ILE A 7 41.59 -9.67 13.50
C ILE A 7 42.50 -10.60 12.72
N ASP A 8 42.52 -11.89 13.08
CA ASP A 8 43.22 -12.91 12.28
C ASP A 8 42.35 -13.28 11.07
N PRO A 9 42.74 -12.89 9.85
CA PRO A 9 41.94 -13.08 8.65
C PRO A 9 41.74 -14.54 8.28
N VAL A 10 42.66 -15.44 8.65
CA VAL A 10 42.54 -16.88 8.35
C VAL A 10 41.41 -17.49 9.17
N SER A 11 41.39 -17.20 10.47
CA SER A 11 40.33 -17.66 11.37
C SER A 11 38.94 -17.13 10.99
N TYR A 12 38.86 -15.93 10.42
CA TYR A 12 37.59 -15.33 9.98
C TYR A 12 37.03 -16.06 8.76
N ILE A 13 37.90 -16.41 7.81
CA ILE A 13 37.52 -17.12 6.59
C ILE A 13 37.05 -18.55 6.93
N GLU A 14 37.76 -19.27 7.78
CA GLU A 14 37.37 -20.64 8.17
C GLU A 14 36.02 -20.67 8.90
N ASN A 15 35.74 -19.69 9.76
CA ASN A 15 34.46 -19.58 10.46
C ASN A 15 33.29 -19.20 9.55
N ALA A 16 33.54 -18.58 8.40
CA ALA A 16 32.51 -18.20 7.44
C ALA A 16 31.99 -19.39 6.62
N PHE A 17 32.77 -20.47 6.51
CA PHE A 17 32.40 -21.69 5.76
C PHE A 17 31.79 -22.80 6.62
N LEU A 18 31.71 -22.63 7.94
CA LEU A 18 31.07 -23.58 8.85
C LEU A 18 29.58 -23.23 9.04
N ASP A 19 28.68 -24.09 8.57
CA ASP A 19 27.20 -23.96 8.69
C ASP A 19 26.66 -24.02 10.15
N LYS A 20 27.54 -24.18 11.14
CA LYS A 20 27.15 -24.25 12.56
C LYS A 20 27.78 -23.08 13.32
N PRO A 21 27.00 -22.18 13.92
CA PRO A 21 27.55 -21.07 14.66
C PRO A 21 28.27 -21.58 15.91
N VAL A 22 29.53 -21.20 16.08
CA VAL A 22 30.29 -21.41 17.32
C VAL A 22 29.55 -20.70 18.45
N LYS A 23 28.98 -21.48 19.38
CA LYS A 23 28.25 -20.96 20.54
C LYS A 23 29.17 -20.07 21.36
N THR A 24 28.87 -18.78 21.41
CA THR A 24 29.46 -17.84 22.37
C THR A 24 29.14 -18.32 23.80
N THR A 25 30.17 -18.78 24.49
CA THR A 25 30.17 -19.47 25.80
C THR A 25 29.67 -18.63 26.99
N ARG A 26 29.16 -17.41 26.76
CA ARG A 26 28.60 -16.56 27.82
C ARG A 26 27.14 -16.87 28.15
N ARG A 27 26.33 -17.33 27.20
CA ARG A 27 24.95 -17.77 27.48
C ARG A 27 24.90 -19.15 28.14
N SER A 28 25.89 -20.00 27.90
CA SER A 28 25.92 -21.37 28.45
C SER A 28 26.31 -21.44 29.92
N LYS A 29 27.13 -20.50 30.44
CA LYS A 29 27.49 -20.49 31.88
C LYS A 29 26.31 -20.17 32.80
N LYS A 30 25.44 -19.21 32.43
CA LYS A 30 24.25 -18.85 33.22
C LYS A 30 23.23 -19.99 33.26
N VAL A 31 23.00 -20.65 32.13
CA VAL A 31 22.08 -21.80 32.05
C VAL A 31 22.63 -22.98 32.86
N ALA A 32 23.93 -23.24 32.82
CA ALA A 32 24.55 -24.32 33.61
C ALA A 32 24.59 -24.04 35.13
N GLU A 33 24.72 -22.79 35.57
CA GLU A 33 24.62 -22.41 36.98
C GLU A 33 23.19 -22.56 37.54
N ASP A 34 22.18 -22.23 36.73
CA ASP A 34 20.78 -22.38 37.11
C ASP A 34 20.35 -23.87 37.12
N ASP A 35 20.91 -24.71 36.23
CA ASP A 35 20.67 -26.16 36.22
C ASP A 35 21.34 -26.89 37.42
N ALA A 36 22.53 -26.46 37.85
CA ALA A 36 23.21 -27.05 39.01
C ALA A 36 22.52 -26.74 40.36
N LYS A 37 21.65 -25.72 40.39
CA LYS A 37 20.82 -25.35 41.54
C LYS A 37 19.36 -25.79 41.38
N GLY A 38 19.04 -26.79 40.57
CA GLY A 38 17.78 -27.57 40.68
C GLY A 38 16.46 -26.79 40.66
N ASP A 39 16.41 -25.53 40.22
CA ASP A 39 15.20 -24.70 40.30
C ASP A 39 14.93 -23.93 39.00
N VAL A 40 15.08 -24.60 37.86
CA VAL A 40 14.43 -24.17 36.62
C VAL A 40 13.07 -24.85 36.52
N ARG A 41 12.12 -24.41 37.37
CA ARG A 41 10.72 -24.79 37.19
C ARG A 41 10.24 -24.18 35.89
N PHE A 42 10.25 -24.96 34.81
CA PHE A 42 9.43 -24.71 33.64
C PHE A 42 7.99 -24.64 34.14
N ARG A 43 7.49 -23.42 34.36
CA ARG A 43 6.10 -23.17 34.73
C ARG A 43 5.28 -23.68 33.56
N LYS A 44 4.68 -24.86 33.71
CA LYS A 44 3.71 -25.41 32.77
C LYS A 44 2.61 -24.36 32.65
N THR A 45 2.62 -23.61 31.55
CA THR A 45 1.54 -22.69 31.23
C THR A 45 0.30 -23.56 31.05
N SER A 46 -0.67 -23.43 31.96
CA SER A 46 -1.95 -24.10 31.79
C SER A 46 -2.53 -23.64 30.45
N LEU A 47 -2.79 -24.58 29.55
CA LEU A 47 -3.46 -24.30 28.27
C LEU A 47 -4.82 -23.67 28.57
N ARG A 48 -4.87 -22.34 28.55
CA ARG A 48 -6.11 -21.57 28.55
C ARG A 48 -6.33 -21.14 27.11
N ALA A 49 -7.57 -21.30 26.65
CA ALA A 49 -7.96 -20.77 25.36
C ALA A 49 -7.55 -19.27 25.27
N PRO A 50 -6.97 -18.82 24.14
CA PRO A 50 -6.66 -17.42 23.95
C PRO A 50 -7.90 -16.58 24.23
N ARG A 51 -7.79 -15.56 25.09
CA ARG A 51 -8.92 -14.65 25.34
C ARG A 51 -9.37 -14.09 23.98
N PRO A 52 -10.68 -14.13 23.65
CA PRO A 52 -11.17 -13.53 22.42
C PRO A 52 -10.78 -12.06 22.41
N ARG A 53 -10.10 -11.62 21.33
CA ARG A 53 -9.80 -10.20 21.15
C ARG A 53 -11.13 -9.47 21.08
N ARG A 54 -11.41 -8.62 22.06
CA ARG A 54 -12.52 -7.66 21.99
C ARG A 54 -12.24 -6.78 20.78
N SER A 55 -13.03 -6.94 19.71
CA SER A 55 -12.96 -6.06 18.56
C SER A 55 -13.27 -4.65 19.06
N ARG A 56 -12.33 -3.73 18.87
CA ARG A 56 -12.58 -2.31 19.13
C ARG A 56 -13.81 -1.93 18.31
N GLU A 57 -14.84 -1.42 18.98
CA GLU A 57 -16.04 -0.92 18.32
C GLU A 57 -15.60 0.11 17.28
N ALA A 58 -16.04 -0.08 16.04
CA ALA A 58 -15.69 0.81 14.95
C ALA A 58 -16.27 2.18 15.29
N THR A 59 -15.41 3.19 15.37
CA THR A 59 -15.84 4.58 15.51
C THR A 59 -16.83 4.88 14.37
N PRO A 60 -17.97 5.56 14.62
CA PRO A 60 -18.85 5.99 13.54
C PRO A 60 -18.02 6.80 12.55
N GLN A 61 -17.93 6.30 11.31
CA GLN A 61 -17.25 7.01 10.24
C GLN A 61 -18.21 8.06 9.69
N ASP A 62 -17.72 9.30 9.53
CA ASP A 62 -18.46 10.32 8.82
C ASP A 62 -18.82 9.81 7.41
N PRO A 63 -20.01 10.14 6.89
CA PRO A 63 -20.38 9.73 5.55
C PRO A 63 -19.37 10.31 4.56
N VAL A 64 -18.80 9.46 3.69
CA VAL A 64 -17.80 9.88 2.68
C VAL A 64 -18.32 10.99 1.76
N LEU A 65 -19.65 11.11 1.63
CA LEU A 65 -20.32 12.13 0.83
C LEU A 65 -21.08 13.10 1.73
N ASP A 66 -20.39 14.17 2.11
CA ASP A 66 -20.96 15.34 2.79
C ASP A 66 -22.01 16.04 1.90
N ASN A 67 -22.93 16.79 2.50
CA ASN A 67 -24.00 17.47 1.75
C ASN A 67 -23.45 18.43 0.69
N GLU A 68 -22.42 19.22 1.03
CA GLU A 68 -21.75 20.13 0.09
C GLU A 68 -21.18 19.40 -1.13
N LEU A 69 -20.55 18.24 -0.90
CA LEU A 69 -19.98 17.43 -1.98
C LEU A 69 -21.07 16.85 -2.89
N ARG A 70 -22.23 16.50 -2.34
CA ARG A 70 -23.38 16.01 -3.13
C ARG A 70 -23.92 17.08 -4.05
N GLU A 71 -24.12 18.30 -3.54
CA GLU A 71 -24.57 19.44 -4.34
C GLU A 71 -23.58 19.74 -5.47
N TYR A 72 -22.28 19.72 -5.18
CA TYR A 72 -21.23 19.86 -6.19
C TYR A 72 -21.32 18.79 -7.28
N LEU A 73 -21.47 17.51 -6.90
CA LEU A 73 -21.59 16.41 -7.86
C LEU A 73 -22.84 16.52 -8.75
N GLN A 74 -23.95 17.06 -8.23
CA GLN A 74 -25.16 17.31 -9.02
C GLN A 74 -24.96 18.43 -10.05
N ALA A 75 -24.21 19.47 -9.69
CA ALA A 75 -23.93 20.60 -10.59
C ALA A 75 -22.81 20.30 -11.61
N LEU A 76 -21.95 19.32 -11.32
CA LEU A 76 -20.72 19.02 -12.06
C LEU A 76 -20.94 18.86 -13.59
N PRO A 77 -21.91 18.07 -14.09
CA PRO A 77 -22.09 17.85 -15.53
C PRO A 77 -22.35 19.16 -16.28
N ASN A 78 -23.26 19.98 -15.75
CA ASN A 78 -23.60 21.28 -16.34
C ASN A 78 -22.39 22.23 -16.33
N GLN A 79 -21.59 22.20 -15.26
CA GLN A 79 -20.38 23.01 -15.16
C GLN A 79 -19.31 22.56 -16.17
N ILE A 80 -19.12 21.25 -16.38
CA ILE A 80 -18.18 20.74 -17.39
C ILE A 80 -18.63 21.17 -18.78
N ASP A 81 -19.91 21.00 -19.11
CA ASP A 81 -20.45 21.35 -20.42
C ASP A 81 -20.27 22.85 -20.69
N PHE A 82 -20.59 23.69 -19.70
CA PHE A 82 -20.33 25.13 -19.77
C PHE A 82 -18.85 25.45 -19.98
N LEU A 83 -17.94 24.80 -19.23
CA LEU A 83 -16.50 24.97 -19.40
C LEU A 83 -16.01 24.55 -20.78
N GLY A 84 -16.63 23.54 -21.38
CA GLY A 84 -16.30 23.05 -22.72
C GLY A 84 -16.84 23.93 -23.84
N SER A 85 -18.04 24.50 -23.67
CA SER A 85 -18.72 25.28 -24.72
C SER A 85 -18.36 26.76 -24.71
N PHE A 86 -18.16 27.36 -23.53
CA PHE A 86 -18.10 28.82 -23.39
C PHE A 86 -16.67 29.38 -23.51
N PHE A 87 -15.66 28.60 -23.15
CA PHE A 87 -14.28 29.09 -23.06
C PHE A 87 -13.37 28.47 -24.13
N SER A 88 -12.47 29.29 -24.66
CA SER A 88 -11.42 28.88 -25.61
C SER A 88 -10.02 29.05 -25.03
N ASP A 89 -9.03 28.45 -25.72
CA ASP A 89 -7.61 28.51 -25.34
C ASP A 89 -6.89 29.73 -25.95
N ASP A 90 -7.62 30.60 -26.68
CA ASP A 90 -7.04 31.73 -27.43
C ASP A 90 -6.33 32.74 -26.51
N VAL A 91 -6.92 32.99 -25.34
CA VAL A 91 -6.37 33.93 -24.36
C VAL A 91 -5.15 33.33 -23.68
N THR A 92 -5.19 32.05 -23.31
CA THR A 92 -4.12 31.38 -22.57
C THR A 92 -2.90 31.12 -23.45
N ALA A 93 -3.09 30.88 -24.75
CA ALA A 93 -2.00 30.73 -25.72
C ALA A 93 -1.07 31.95 -25.76
N ASN A 94 -1.56 33.16 -25.47
CA ASN A 94 -0.74 34.37 -25.46
C ASN A 94 0.26 34.46 -24.29
N TYR A 95 0.03 33.70 -23.21
CA TYR A 95 0.86 33.74 -22.01
C TYR A 95 1.93 32.64 -21.97
N TYR A 96 1.75 31.56 -22.73
CA TYR A 96 2.65 30.41 -22.71
C TYR A 96 3.41 30.32 -24.03
N THR A 97 4.74 30.25 -23.95
CA THR A 97 5.64 30.35 -25.11
C THR A 97 5.70 29.07 -25.98
N GLY A 98 4.88 28.07 -25.70
CA GLY A 98 4.93 26.79 -26.41
C GLY A 98 3.57 26.12 -26.52
N ASP A 99 3.44 25.23 -27.50
CA ASP A 99 2.22 24.47 -27.74
C ASP A 99 1.82 23.66 -26.50
N PHE A 100 0.52 23.66 -26.21
CA PHE A 100 -0.01 22.84 -25.13
C PHE A 100 0.19 21.36 -25.43
N LYS A 101 0.61 20.61 -24.41
CA LYS A 101 0.81 19.15 -24.50
C LYS A 101 -0.47 18.39 -24.82
N GLU A 102 -1.62 18.98 -24.51
CA GLU A 102 -2.93 18.38 -24.69
C GLU A 102 -3.95 19.48 -25.02
N THR A 103 -5.02 19.12 -25.71
CA THR A 103 -6.14 20.03 -25.97
C THR A 103 -6.99 20.21 -24.71
N ARG A 104 -7.77 21.29 -24.63
CA ARG A 104 -8.74 21.51 -23.54
C ARG A 104 -9.63 20.31 -23.25
N ALA A 105 -10.13 19.65 -24.30
CA ALA A 105 -10.97 18.46 -24.16
C ALA A 105 -10.21 17.28 -23.52
N GLN A 106 -8.93 17.10 -23.87
CA GLN A 106 -8.07 16.07 -23.28
C GLN A 106 -7.75 16.38 -21.81
N LEU A 107 -7.48 17.65 -21.49
CA LEU A 107 -7.29 18.13 -20.12
C LEU A 107 -8.51 17.82 -19.25
N ILE A 108 -9.71 18.19 -19.70
CA ILE A 108 -10.96 17.92 -18.97
C ILE A 108 -11.15 16.42 -18.77
N ARG A 109 -10.97 15.60 -19.81
CA ARG A 109 -11.08 14.13 -19.68
C ARG A 109 -10.09 13.56 -18.67
N ARG A 110 -8.85 14.06 -18.63
CA ARG A 110 -7.83 13.62 -17.67
C ARG A 110 -8.16 14.01 -16.23
N LEU A 111 -8.84 15.14 -16.03
CA LEU A 111 -9.31 15.56 -14.71
C LEU A 111 -10.49 14.72 -14.20
N LEU A 112 -11.42 14.37 -15.11
CA LEU A 112 -12.60 13.57 -14.76
C LEU A 112 -12.29 12.09 -14.59
N ASP A 113 -11.36 11.55 -15.38
CA ASP A 113 -10.88 10.18 -15.26
C ASP A 113 -9.39 10.15 -14.91
N PRO A 114 -9.05 10.49 -13.65
CA PRO A 114 -7.67 10.59 -13.22
C PRO A 114 -6.98 9.24 -13.19
N GLU A 115 -5.67 9.28 -13.36
CA GLU A 115 -4.82 8.11 -13.22
C GLU A 115 -4.53 7.84 -11.74
N LEU A 116 -4.91 6.65 -11.27
CA LEU A 116 -4.77 6.21 -9.89
C LEU A 116 -3.57 5.27 -9.72
N THR A 117 -2.94 5.38 -8.57
CA THR A 117 -1.89 4.48 -8.10
C THR A 117 -2.48 3.23 -7.45
N LEU A 118 -1.67 2.18 -7.32
CA LEU A 118 -2.07 0.95 -6.63
C LEU A 118 -2.58 1.22 -5.20
N GLU A 119 -1.95 2.15 -4.49
CA GLU A 119 -2.33 2.52 -3.14
C GLU A 119 -3.73 3.17 -3.11
N GLN A 120 -3.97 4.15 -3.99
CA GLN A 120 -5.27 4.83 -4.07
C GLN A 120 -6.39 3.84 -4.39
N VAL A 121 -6.20 2.95 -5.36
CA VAL A 121 -7.19 1.91 -5.69
C VAL A 121 -7.44 0.99 -4.49
N SER A 122 -6.38 0.59 -3.77
CA SER A 122 -6.52 -0.26 -2.58
C SER A 122 -7.33 0.41 -1.47
N ARG A 123 -7.17 1.73 -1.28
CA ARG A 123 -7.96 2.53 -0.33
C ARG A 123 -9.42 2.67 -0.77
N LEU A 124 -9.68 2.95 -2.05
CA LEU A 124 -11.04 3.09 -2.59
C LEU A 124 -11.85 1.79 -2.47
N LEU A 125 -11.22 0.65 -2.76
CA LEU A 125 -11.87 -0.67 -2.69
C LEU A 125 -11.88 -1.24 -1.26
N GLY A 126 -11.11 -0.67 -0.33
CA GLY A 126 -10.96 -1.18 1.04
C GLY A 126 -10.27 -2.55 1.12
N VAL A 127 -9.34 -2.84 0.20
CA VAL A 127 -8.59 -4.11 0.14
C VAL A 127 -7.07 -3.88 0.23
N CYS A 128 -6.29 -4.93 0.47
CA CYS A 128 -4.83 -4.80 0.50
C CYS A 128 -4.24 -4.66 -0.92
N PRO A 129 -3.08 -3.99 -1.08
CA PRO A 129 -2.43 -3.83 -2.39
C PRO A 129 -2.11 -5.16 -3.10
N ALA A 130 -1.87 -6.23 -2.33
CA ALA A 130 -1.69 -7.57 -2.88
C ALA A 130 -2.96 -8.11 -3.54
N THR A 131 -4.14 -7.80 -3.00
CA THR A 131 -5.43 -8.19 -3.58
C THR A 131 -5.69 -7.45 -4.89
N VAL A 132 -5.41 -6.14 -4.94
CA VAL A 132 -5.50 -5.38 -6.20
C VAL A 132 -4.58 -5.98 -7.28
N ARG A 133 -3.36 -6.39 -6.90
CA ARG A 133 -2.45 -7.10 -7.83
C ARG A 133 -3.05 -8.41 -8.33
N ARG A 134 -3.73 -9.18 -7.48
CA ARG A 134 -4.44 -10.40 -7.89
C ARG A 134 -5.53 -10.08 -8.91
N TYR A 135 -6.34 -9.05 -8.67
CA TYR A 135 -7.38 -8.61 -9.60
C TYR A 135 -6.80 -8.22 -10.97
N THR A 136 -5.66 -7.53 -11.00
CA THR A 136 -4.99 -7.21 -12.27
C THR A 136 -4.42 -8.41 -12.98
N ASN A 137 -3.91 -9.41 -12.23
CA ASN A 137 -3.33 -10.61 -12.83
C ASN A 137 -4.42 -11.56 -13.36
N ARG A 138 -5.66 -11.45 -12.86
CA ARG A 138 -6.84 -12.18 -13.33
C ARG A 138 -7.63 -11.42 -14.41
N GLU A 139 -7.11 -10.27 -14.87
CA GLU A 139 -7.73 -9.42 -15.89
C GLU A 139 -9.11 -8.86 -15.52
N TRP A 140 -9.50 -8.90 -14.23
CA TRP A 140 -10.74 -8.32 -13.74
C TRP A 140 -10.68 -6.80 -13.65
N LEU A 141 -9.49 -6.28 -13.33
CA LEU A 141 -9.23 -4.87 -13.19
C LEU A 141 -8.24 -4.41 -14.26
N GLU A 142 -8.73 -3.56 -15.16
CA GLU A 142 -7.92 -2.93 -16.21
C GLU A 142 -6.79 -2.10 -15.59
N HIS A 143 -5.59 -2.27 -16.13
CA HIS A 143 -4.42 -1.52 -15.70
C HIS A 143 -3.48 -1.26 -16.87
N HIS A 144 -2.78 -0.13 -16.82
CA HIS A 144 -1.63 0.13 -17.68
C HIS A 144 -0.36 0.24 -16.84
N ARG A 145 0.78 0.11 -17.50
CA ARG A 145 2.09 0.21 -16.86
C ARG A 145 2.80 1.48 -17.29
N THR A 146 3.45 2.12 -16.33
CA THR A 146 4.36 3.23 -16.64
C THR A 146 5.66 2.69 -17.25
N LYS A 147 6.50 3.59 -17.79
CA LYS A 147 7.86 3.24 -18.24
C LYS A 147 8.69 2.53 -17.16
N GLY A 148 8.44 2.82 -15.89
CA GLY A 148 9.08 2.16 -14.74
C GLY A 148 8.40 0.86 -14.28
N GLY A 149 7.48 0.29 -15.08
CA GLY A 149 6.79 -0.97 -14.79
C GLY A 149 5.73 -0.92 -13.69
N GLN A 150 5.49 0.26 -13.10
CA GLN A 150 4.49 0.44 -12.05
C GLN A 150 3.09 0.37 -12.63
N ARG A 151 2.16 -0.28 -11.91
CA ARG A 151 0.75 -0.36 -12.31
C ARG A 151 0.04 0.95 -12.03
N ARG A 152 -0.82 1.33 -12.96
CA ARG A 152 -1.67 2.51 -12.92
C ARG A 152 -3.05 2.15 -13.44
N PHE A 153 -4.04 2.88 -12.96
CA PHE A 153 -5.44 2.55 -13.14
C PHE A 153 -6.20 3.81 -13.55
N ARG A 154 -7.31 3.66 -14.27
CA ARG A 154 -8.26 4.75 -14.50
C ARG A 154 -9.40 4.63 -13.50
N LEU A 155 -9.92 5.76 -13.03
CA LEU A 155 -11.05 5.77 -12.10
C LEU A 155 -12.27 5.07 -12.74
N SER A 156 -12.51 5.32 -14.03
CA SER A 156 -13.55 4.65 -14.81
C SER A 156 -13.44 3.13 -14.80
N GLY A 157 -12.22 2.59 -14.96
CA GLY A 157 -11.96 1.15 -14.91
C GLY A 157 -12.19 0.54 -13.52
N VAL A 158 -11.86 1.28 -12.45
CA VAL A 158 -12.17 0.86 -11.07
C VAL A 158 -13.67 0.82 -10.83
N ILE A 159 -14.41 1.81 -11.31
CA ILE A 159 -15.88 1.86 -11.18
C ILE A 159 -16.51 0.66 -11.92
N ARG A 160 -16.13 0.42 -13.19
CA ARG A 160 -16.60 -0.74 -13.96
C ARG A 160 -16.32 -2.06 -13.27
N PHE A 161 -15.14 -2.19 -12.66
CA PHE A 161 -14.80 -3.38 -11.88
C PHE A 161 -15.77 -3.58 -10.70
N VAL A 162 -16.07 -2.53 -9.95
CA VAL A 162 -17.03 -2.57 -8.82
C VAL A 162 -18.44 -2.88 -9.29
N GLU A 163 -18.88 -2.31 -10.41
CA GLU A 163 -20.20 -2.58 -10.99
C GLU A 163 -20.34 -4.05 -11.41
N ASN A 164 -19.31 -4.62 -12.05
CA ASN A 164 -19.37 -5.97 -12.58
C ASN A 164 -19.17 -7.07 -11.52
N HIS A 165 -18.28 -6.86 -10.55
CA HIS A 165 -17.87 -7.90 -9.60
C HIS A 165 -18.32 -7.63 -8.16
N GLY A 166 -18.83 -6.44 -7.87
CA GLY A 166 -19.20 -6.03 -6.52
C GLY A 166 -18.01 -5.94 -5.56
N ARG A 167 -18.30 -6.07 -4.26
CA ARG A 167 -17.29 -5.98 -3.18
C ARG A 167 -16.41 -7.22 -3.08
N HIS A 168 -16.91 -8.38 -3.49
CA HIS A 168 -16.26 -9.68 -3.34
C HIS A 168 -16.30 -10.47 -4.65
N PRO A 169 -15.33 -10.22 -5.56
CA PRO A 169 -15.28 -10.88 -6.86
C PRO A 169 -14.99 -12.39 -6.81
N GLU A 170 -14.46 -12.89 -5.67
CA GLU A 170 -13.99 -14.27 -5.52
C GLU A 170 -15.01 -15.21 -4.85
N LEU A 171 -16.21 -14.70 -4.48
CA LEU A 171 -17.27 -15.48 -3.83
C LEU A 171 -18.32 -15.97 -4.84
#